data_AF-A0A7V9PJ87-F1
#
_entry.id   AF-A0A7V9PJ87-F1
#
_cell.length_a   1.000
_cell.length_b   1.000
_cell.length_c   1.000
_cell.angle_alpha   90.00
_cell.angle_beta   90.00
_cell.angle_gamma   90.00
#
_symmetry.space_group_name_H-M   'P 1'
#
loop_
_entity.id
_entity.type
_entity.pdbx_description
1 polymer ?
#
loop_
_entity_poly.entity_id
_entity_poly.type
_entity_poly.pdbx_seq_one_letter_code
_entity_poly.pdbx_strand_id
1 'polypeptide(L)' 'MKRQLVSFNTELMAGRTVIRDPADGVVWREHGMDGWILNYTVDGRGRINRGERGFISRPGQLLLFKPGVAHDYG' A
#
# COMPACT_ATOMS: atom_id res chain seq x y z
N MET A 1 -2.01 -23.12 -5.65
CA MET A 1 -3.05 -22.08 -5.85
C MET A 1 -2.55 -21.09 -6.89
N LYS A 2 -3.41 -20.62 -7.81
CA LYS A 2 -2.99 -19.62 -8.81
C LYS A 2 -2.79 -18.27 -8.12
N ARG A 3 -1.64 -17.63 -8.38
CA ARG A 3 -1.32 -16.30 -7.89
C ARG A 3 -2.22 -15.28 -8.59
N GLN A 4 -3.22 -14.75 -7.88
CA GLN A 4 -4.16 -13.76 -8.43
C GLN A 4 -3.78 -12.36 -7.95
N LEU A 5 -3.51 -11.47 -8.90
CA LEU A 5 -3.26 -10.05 -8.64
C LEU A 5 -4.58 -9.28 -8.52
N VAL A 6 -4.59 -8.24 -7.69
CA VAL A 6 -5.70 -7.28 -7.66
C VAL A 6 -5.54 -6.31 -8.83
N SER A 7 -6.64 -6.01 -9.53
CA SER A 7 -6.69 -4.98 -10.56
C SER A 7 -7.72 -3.92 -10.20
N PHE A 8 -7.41 -2.66 -10.52
CA PHE A 8 -8.40 -1.58 -10.52
C PHE A 8 -9.10 -1.42 -11.89
N ASN A 9 -8.66 -2.14 -12.93
CA ASN A 9 -9.21 -2.07 -14.28
C ASN A 9 -9.32 -0.63 -14.81
N THR A 10 -8.28 0.17 -14.63
CA THR A 10 -8.19 1.55 -15.11
C THR A 10 -6.75 1.90 -15.50
N GLU A 11 -6.58 2.94 -16.32
CA GLU A 11 -5.25 3.43 -16.73
C GLU A 11 -4.54 4.19 -15.60
N LEU A 12 -5.29 5.01 -14.84
CA LEU A 12 -4.78 5.78 -13.73
C LEU A 12 -5.89 6.06 -12.71
N MET A 13 -5.56 5.91 -11.43
CA MET A 13 -6.40 6.34 -10.32
C MET A 13 -5.51 7.08 -9.31
N ALA A 14 -6.03 8.17 -8.77
CA ALA A 14 -5.38 8.94 -7.71
C ALA A 14 -6.40 9.32 -6.63
N GLY A 15 -5.92 9.49 -5.41
CA GLY A 15 -6.76 9.87 -4.29
C GLY A 15 -5.95 10.14 -3.02
N ARG A 16 -6.64 10.67 -2.01
CA ARG A 16 -6.10 10.87 -0.67
C ARG A 16 -6.86 10.00 0.31
N THR A 17 -6.16 9.07 0.95
CA THR A 17 -6.71 8.28 2.05
C THR A 17 -6.48 9.02 3.36
N VAL A 18 -7.56 9.27 4.12
CA VAL A 18 -7.49 9.82 5.48
C VAL A 18 -7.92 8.72 6.45
N ILE A 19 -6.97 8.25 7.25
CA ILE A 19 -7.18 7.16 8.22
C ILE A 19 -7.40 7.81 9.59
N ARG A 20 -8.57 7.61 10.18
CA ARG A 20 -8.91 8.13 11.52
C ARG A 20 -8.80 7.03 12.58
N ASP A 21 -9.27 5.84 12.25
CA ASP A 21 -9.03 4.61 12.99
C ASP A 21 -7.99 3.76 12.23
N PRO A 22 -6.87 3.34 12.86
CA PRO A 22 -5.88 2.48 12.22
C PRO A 22 -6.45 1.20 11.59
N ALA A 23 -7.55 0.65 12.12
CA ALA A 23 -8.18 -0.55 11.56
C ALA A 23 -8.73 -0.32 10.15
N ASP A 24 -9.25 0.87 9.86
CA ASP A 24 -9.79 1.24 8.54
C ASP A 24 -8.67 1.41 7.48
N GLY A 25 -7.44 1.60 7.94
CA GLY A 25 -6.27 1.81 7.10
C GLY A 25 -5.61 0.53 6.61
N VAL A 26 -6.01 -0.63 7.13
CA VAL A 26 -5.33 -1.89 6.85
C VAL A 26 -5.60 -2.36 5.42
N VAL A 27 -4.53 -2.49 4.64
CA VAL A 27 -4.57 -3.10 3.31
C VAL A 27 -3.73 -4.37 3.31
N TRP A 28 -4.35 -5.45 2.87
CA TRP A 28 -3.70 -6.72 2.61
C TRP A 28 -4.01 -7.19 1.19
N ARG A 29 -2.96 -7.28 0.36
CA ARG A 29 -2.99 -7.90 -0.96
C ARG A 29 -1.78 -8.81 -1.06
N GLU A 30 -1.96 -10.07 -0.67
CA GLU A 30 -0.88 -11.07 -0.54
C GLU A 30 0.02 -11.15 -1.79
N HIS A 31 -0.59 -11.08 -2.96
CA HIS A 31 0.14 -11.18 -4.23
C HIS A 31 0.36 -9.83 -4.90
N GLY A 32 -0.13 -8.73 -4.31
CA GLY A 32 0.00 -7.39 -4.86
C GLY A 32 -1.05 -7.04 -5.90
N MET A 33 -0.68 -6.06 -6.73
CA MET A 33 -1.50 -5.56 -7.83
C MET A 33 -0.86 -5.84 -9.19
N ASP A 34 -1.65 -5.73 -10.24
CA ASP A 34 -1.17 -5.73 -11.63
C ASP A 34 -0.59 -4.38 -12.08
N GLY A 35 -0.93 -3.29 -11.37
CA GLY A 35 -0.40 -1.95 -11.57
C GLY A 35 0.67 -1.53 -10.56
N TRP A 36 1.28 -0.36 -10.83
CA TRP A 36 2.16 0.33 -9.88
C TRP A 36 1.34 1.17 -8.90
N ILE A 37 1.84 1.32 -7.66
CA ILE A 37 1.33 2.32 -6.71
C ILE A 37 2.46 3.23 -6.26
N LEU A 38 2.19 4.53 -6.32
CA LEU A 38 2.99 5.57 -5.69
C LEU A 38 2.24 6.06 -4.45
N ASN A 39 2.87 5.98 -3.28
CA ASN A 39 2.28 6.43 -2.02
C ASN A 39 3.14 7.53 -1.39
N TYR A 40 2.54 8.67 -1.09
CA TYR A 40 3.18 9.75 -0.37
C TYR A 40 2.52 9.91 0.99
N THR A 41 3.28 9.78 2.08
CA THR A 41 2.75 10.03 3.41
C THR A 41 2.76 11.55 3.65
N VAL A 42 1.57 12.12 3.79
CA VAL A 42 1.39 13.57 4.02
C VAL A 42 1.43 13.90 5.51
N ASP A 43 0.86 13.03 6.34
CA ASP A 43 0.74 13.22 7.79
C ASP A 43 0.69 11.85 8.49
N GLY A 44 0.91 11.82 9.80
CA GLY A 44 0.88 10.62 10.62
C GLY A 44 2.03 9.66 10.32
N ARG A 45 1.82 8.36 10.60
CA ARG A 45 2.79 7.29 10.39
C ARG A 45 2.04 6.05 9.90
N GLY A 46 2.58 5.36 8.91
CA GLY A 46 2.03 4.10 8.40
C GLY A 46 3.04 2.97 8.52
N ARG A 47 2.63 1.81 9.04
CA ARG A 47 3.50 0.63 9.01
C ARG A 47 3.42 -0.02 7.64
N ILE A 48 4.57 -0.35 7.09
CA ILE A 48 4.73 -1.15 5.89
C ILE A 48 5.37 -2.48 6.28
N ASN A 49 4.74 -3.59 5.91
CA ASN A 49 5.14 -4.97 6.18
C ASN A 49 5.15 -5.35 7.68
N ARG A 50 4.46 -6.44 8.07
CA ARG A 50 4.45 -6.98 9.46
C ARG A 50 5.65 -7.88 9.74
N GLY A 51 6.37 -8.31 8.71
CA GLY A 51 7.55 -9.17 8.86
C GLY A 51 8.80 -8.41 9.32
N GLU A 52 9.92 -9.11 9.39
CA GLU A 52 11.20 -8.60 9.93
C GLU A 52 11.76 -7.38 9.19
N ARG A 53 11.42 -7.23 7.90
CA ARG A 53 11.78 -6.06 7.08
C ARG A 53 10.71 -4.97 7.10
N GLY A 54 9.91 -4.91 8.16
CA GLY A 54 8.93 -3.87 8.37
C GLY A 54 9.59 -2.50 8.51
N PHE A 55 8.92 -1.46 8.02
CA PHE A 55 9.36 -0.08 8.25
C PHE A 55 8.17 0.85 8.46
N ILE A 56 8.46 2.01 9.06
CA ILE A 56 7.45 3.05 9.29
C ILE A 56 7.64 4.17 8.27
N SER A 57 6.64 4.33 7.40
CA SER A 57 6.52 5.49 6.52
C SER A 57 6.13 6.73 7.34
N ARG A 58 6.77 7.86 7.04
CA ARG A 58 6.64 9.14 7.74
C ARG A 58 6.34 10.27 6.77
N PRO A 59 5.85 11.42 7.25
CA PRO A 59 5.53 12.56 6.39
C PRO A 59 6.73 12.97 5.54
N GLY A 60 6.51 13.23 4.25
CA GLY A 60 7.57 13.55 3.30
C GLY A 60 8.18 12.35 2.58
N GLN A 61 7.86 11.12 2.99
CA GLN A 61 8.38 9.93 2.33
C GLN A 61 7.48 9.47 1.19
N LEU A 62 8.13 9.10 0.09
CA LEU A 62 7.51 8.55 -1.10
C LEU A 62 7.89 7.08 -1.26
N LEU A 63 6.89 6.23 -1.41
CA LEU A 63 7.03 4.79 -1.61
C LEU A 63 6.56 4.41 -3.01
N LEU A 64 7.26 3.45 -3.61
CA LEU A 64 6.91 2.87 -4.90
C LEU A 64 6.70 1.37 -4.75
N PHE A 65 5.49 0.91 -5.06
CA PHE A 65 5.14 -0.50 -5.10
C PHE A 65 5.05 -0.92 -6.57
N LYS A 66 5.90 -1.86 -6.97
CA LYS A 66 5.86 -2.46 -8.31
C LYS A 66 4.76 -3.53 -8.39
N PRO A 67 4.26 -3.86 -9.60
CA PRO A 67 3.35 -4.97 -9.81
C PRO A 67 3.85 -6.27 -9.16
N GLY A 68 2.93 -7.00 -8.54
CA GLY A 68 3.18 -8.29 -7.91
C GLY A 68 3.90 -8.25 -6.55
N VAL A 69 4.23 -7.06 -6.02
CA VAL A 69 4.71 -6.92 -4.63
C VAL A 69 3.53 -6.96 -3.69
N ALA A 70 3.64 -7.75 -2.62
CA ALA A 70 2.61 -7.83 -1.59
C ALA A 70 2.35 -6.46 -0.95
N HIS A 71 1.08 -6.09 -0.80
CA HIS A 71 0.70 -4.90 -0.05
C HIS A 71 0.31 -5.35 1.35
N ASP A 72 1.09 -4.96 2.33
CA ASP A 72 0.81 -5.11 3.75
C ASP A 72 1.11 -3.78 4.40
N TYR A 73 0.09 -2.95 4.56
CA TYR A 73 0.26 -1.66 5.22
C TYR A 73 -1.00 -1.24 5.97
N GLY A 74 -0.82 -0.28 6.88
CA GLY A 74 -1.83 0.21 7.81
C GLY A 74 -1.13 0.82 9.00
#